data_AF-A0A431UU83-F1
#
_entry.id   AF-A0A431UU83-F1
#
_cell.length_a   1.000
_cell.length_b   1.000
_cell.length_c   1.000
_cell.angle_alpha   90.00
_cell.angle_beta   90.00
_cell.angle_gamma   90.00
#
_symmetry.space_group_name_H-M   'P 1'
#
loop_
_entity.id
_entity.type
_entity.pdbx_description
1 polymer ?
#
loop_
_entity_poly.entity_id
_entity_poly.type
_entity_poly.pdbx_seq_one_letter_code
_entity_poly.pdbx_strand_id
1 'polypeptide(L)'
;MKKFKMFFDIEKEEQWLNELLQKGYCCTNISGLGIYTFKKTDKRYVIRLDYQDYLSKKKFEDYKGIYEDFGWNYINSSWLGGIRYWQKEDDNQNEIFSDRQSTSNYYRRLMGYSSGLGILFLLFSYMLYKDSGLYLAEGLWSMEGALFWKAFLFETPFALLRSLPALMVVFYCSSFYKAYRKYSMLKEN
;
A
#
# COMPACT_ATOMS: atom_id res chain seq x y z
N MET A 1 -5.40 -2.04 -22.25
CA MET A 1 -4.98 -0.77 -21.65
C MET A 1 -4.19 -1.06 -20.39
N LYS A 2 -2.98 -0.49 -20.25
CA LYS A 2 -2.20 -0.59 -19.00
C LYS A 2 -2.33 0.74 -18.25
N LYS A 3 -2.52 0.69 -16.93
CA LYS A 3 -2.53 1.87 -16.06
C LYS A 3 -1.58 1.64 -14.90
N PHE A 4 -0.78 2.66 -14.60
CA PHE A 4 0.06 2.68 -13.41
C PHE A 4 -0.64 3.50 -12.32
N LYS A 5 -0.83 2.92 -11.15
CA LYS A 5 -1.35 3.59 -9.96
C LYS A 5 -0.90 2.83 -8.73
N MET A 6 -0.59 3.52 -7.64
CA MET A 6 -0.22 2.88 -6.39
C MET A 6 -1.21 3.30 -5.31
N PHE A 7 -1.78 2.33 -4.61
CA PHE A 7 -2.72 2.55 -3.52
C PHE A 7 -2.10 2.07 -2.21
N PHE A 8 -2.29 2.88 -1.18
CA PHE A 8 -1.99 2.52 0.22
C PHE A 8 -3.26 2.26 1.02
N ASP A 9 -4.42 2.54 0.40
CA ASP A 9 -5.74 2.35 0.95
C ASP A 9 -6.48 1.42 -0.01
N ILE A 10 -6.73 0.20 0.47
CA ILE A 10 -7.23 -0.90 -0.35
C ILE A 10 -8.71 -0.71 -0.67
N GLU A 11 -9.48 -0.04 0.20
CA GLU A 11 -10.87 0.32 -0.10
C GLU A 11 -10.92 1.26 -1.29
N LYS A 12 -9.99 2.23 -1.36
CA LYS A 12 -9.86 3.12 -2.52
C LYS A 12 -9.38 2.41 -3.77
N GLU A 13 -8.52 1.41 -3.63
CA GLU A 13 -8.09 0.56 -4.74
C GLU A 13 -9.28 -0.21 -5.31
N GLU A 14 -10.05 -0.88 -4.45
CA GLU A 14 -11.24 -1.63 -4.85
C GLU A 14 -12.28 -0.73 -5.53
N GLN A 15 -12.55 0.44 -4.95
CA GLN A 15 -13.46 1.42 -5.54
C GLN A 15 -12.99 1.86 -6.92
N TRP A 16 -11.72 2.23 -7.06
CA TRP A 16 -11.15 2.66 -8.34
C TRP A 16 -11.17 1.56 -9.40
N LEU A 17 -10.92 0.30 -9.01
CA LEU A 17 -11.02 -0.83 -9.93
C LEU A 17 -12.48 -1.02 -10.37
N ASN A 18 -13.44 -0.99 -9.45
CA ASN A 18 -14.87 -1.11 -9.76
C ASN A 18 -15.37 0.02 -10.68
N GLU A 19 -14.92 1.27 -10.48
CA GLU A 19 -15.23 2.39 -11.38
C GLU A 19 -14.76 2.14 -12.82
N LEU A 20 -13.62 1.46 -13.00
CA LEU A 20 -13.12 1.10 -14.33
C LEU A 20 -13.91 -0.07 -14.92
N LEU A 21 -14.25 -1.07 -14.11
CA LEU A 21 -15.00 -2.23 -14.58
C LEU A 21 -16.42 -1.85 -15.03
N GLN A 22 -17.07 -0.91 -14.33
CA GLN A 22 -18.36 -0.33 -14.72
C GLN A 22 -18.33 0.41 -16.06
N LYS A 23 -17.16 0.88 -16.50
CA LYS A 23 -16.96 1.54 -17.80
C LYS A 23 -16.74 0.55 -18.96
N GLY A 24 -16.96 -0.75 -18.74
CA GLY A 24 -16.78 -1.79 -19.76
C GLY A 24 -15.32 -2.25 -19.89
N TYR A 25 -14.62 -2.34 -18.76
CA TYR A 25 -13.28 -2.92 -18.70
C TYR A 25 -13.28 -4.17 -17.83
N CYS A 26 -12.35 -5.08 -18.09
CA CYS A 26 -12.10 -6.29 -17.31
C CYS A 26 -10.61 -6.31 -16.94
N CYS A 27 -10.29 -6.58 -15.68
CA CYS A 27 -8.92 -6.64 -15.20
C CYS A 27 -8.35 -8.04 -15.48
N THR A 28 -7.22 -8.11 -16.17
CA THR A 28 -6.60 -9.38 -16.56
C THR A 28 -5.34 -9.70 -15.76
N ASN A 29 -4.62 -8.68 -15.31
CA ASN A 29 -3.35 -8.85 -14.60
C ASN A 29 -3.05 -7.64 -13.72
N ILE A 30 -2.55 -7.91 -12.52
CA ILE A 30 -2.13 -6.91 -11.53
C ILE A 30 -0.69 -7.22 -11.12
N SER A 31 0.22 -6.34 -11.53
CA SER A 31 1.61 -6.40 -11.07
C SER A 31 1.73 -5.82 -9.66
N GLY A 32 2.56 -6.43 -8.81
CA GLY A 32 2.92 -5.90 -7.50
C GLY A 32 3.63 -4.55 -7.53
N LEU A 33 4.02 -4.06 -8.72
CA LEU A 33 4.56 -2.72 -8.93
C LEU A 33 3.46 -1.67 -9.19
N GLY A 34 2.18 -1.98 -8.99
CA GLY A 34 1.08 -1.04 -9.24
C GLY A 34 0.74 -0.85 -10.72
N ILE A 35 1.02 -1.86 -11.55
CA ILE A 35 0.65 -1.87 -12.98
C ILE A 35 -0.58 -2.76 -13.15
N TYR A 36 -1.69 -2.17 -13.58
CA TYR A 36 -2.95 -2.85 -13.84
C TYR A 36 -3.17 -2.97 -15.34
N THR A 37 -3.49 -4.18 -15.80
CA THR A 37 -3.81 -4.45 -17.21
C THR A 37 -5.30 -4.71 -17.36
N PHE A 38 -5.94 -3.90 -18.21
CA PHE A 38 -7.36 -3.96 -18.50
C PHE A 38 -7.60 -4.33 -19.97
N LYS A 39 -8.63 -5.14 -20.21
CA LYS A 39 -9.17 -5.44 -21.53
C LYS A 39 -10.57 -4.81 -21.64
N LYS A 40 -10.92 -4.27 -22.81
CA LYS A 40 -12.28 -3.77 -23.06
C LYS A 40 -13.23 -4.96 -23.19
N THR A 41 -14.41 -4.85 -22.60
CA THR A 41 -15.43 -5.88 -22.60
C THR A 41 -16.81 -5.23 -22.60
N ASP A 42 -17.80 -5.90 -23.18
CA ASP A 42 -19.19 -5.41 -23.21
C ASP A 42 -19.96 -5.81 -21.95
N LYS A 43 -19.40 -6.71 -21.15
CA LYS A 43 -19.97 -7.21 -19.90
C LYS A 43 -19.52 -6.37 -18.71
N ARG A 44 -20.41 -6.21 -17.72
CA ARG A 44 -20.09 -5.57 -16.45
C ARG A 44 -19.45 -6.58 -15.52
N TYR A 45 -18.33 -6.20 -14.92
CA TYR A 45 -17.62 -7.00 -13.94
C TYR A 45 -17.56 -6.25 -12.60
N VAL A 46 -17.49 -7.01 -11.52
CA VAL A 46 -17.23 -6.51 -10.18
C VAL A 46 -15.96 -7.17 -9.66
N ILE A 47 -15.12 -6.39 -8.98
CA ILE A 47 -13.95 -6.90 -8.27
C ILE A 47 -14.14 -6.72 -6.77
N ARG A 48 -13.67 -7.72 -6.03
CA ARG A 48 -13.59 -7.70 -4.58
C ARG A 48 -12.21 -8.15 -4.14
N LEU A 49 -11.71 -7.52 -3.10
CA LEU A 49 -10.42 -7.83 -2.51
C LEU A 49 -10.65 -8.62 -1.23
N ASP A 50 -10.10 -9.84 -1.17
CA ASP A 50 -10.13 -10.66 0.05
C ASP A 50 -8.75 -10.73 0.69
N TYR A 51 -8.75 -10.89 2.01
CA TYR A 51 -7.56 -10.90 2.85
C TYR A 51 -7.34 -12.28 3.41
N GLN A 52 -6.35 -12.97 2.88
CA GLN A 52 -5.95 -14.27 3.39
C GLN A 52 -4.55 -14.18 4.01
N ASP A 53 -4.36 -14.90 5.12
CA ASP A 53 -3.02 -15.23 5.58
C ASP A 53 -2.28 -16.12 4.56
N TYR A 54 -0.99 -16.32 4.78
CA TYR A 54 -0.22 -17.27 3.97
C TYR A 54 -0.88 -18.65 4.02
N LEU A 55 -1.42 -19.09 2.89
CA LEU A 55 -1.92 -20.44 2.69
C LEU A 55 -0.83 -21.30 2.07
N SER A 56 -0.72 -22.55 2.53
CA SER A 56 0.04 -23.55 1.79
C SER A 56 -0.57 -23.76 0.41
N LYS A 57 0.25 -24.15 -0.59
CA LYS A 57 -0.21 -24.35 -1.97
C LYS A 57 -1.50 -25.17 -2.07
N LYS A 58 -1.60 -26.27 -1.31
CA LYS A 58 -2.78 -27.13 -1.28
C LYS A 58 -4.03 -26.39 -0.77
N LYS A 59 -3.92 -25.71 0.38
CA LYS A 59 -5.05 -24.95 0.94
C LYS A 59 -5.45 -23.77 0.06
N PHE A 60 -4.50 -23.20 -0.69
CA PHE A 60 -4.78 -22.13 -1.64
C PHE A 60 -5.58 -22.63 -2.85
N GLU A 61 -5.23 -23.79 -3.41
CA GLU A 61 -6.02 -24.41 -4.49
C GLU A 61 -7.44 -24.77 -4.00
N ASP A 62 -7.56 -25.36 -2.81
CA ASP A 62 -8.87 -25.70 -2.22
C ASP A 62 -9.73 -24.42 -2.01
N TYR A 63 -9.13 -23.38 -1.42
CA TYR A 63 -9.77 -22.07 -1.25
C TYR A 63 -10.16 -21.44 -2.58
N LYS A 64 -9.30 -21.56 -3.59
CA LYS A 64 -9.55 -21.02 -4.92
C LYS A 64 -10.72 -21.73 -5.62
N GLY A 65 -10.78 -23.05 -5.52
CA GLY A 65 -11.86 -23.85 -6.09
C GLY A 65 -13.23 -23.46 -5.55
N ILE A 66 -13.33 -23.21 -4.24
CA ILE A 66 -14.58 -22.75 -3.61
C ILE A 66 -15.11 -21.47 -4.30
N TYR A 67 -14.26 -20.48 -4.51
CA TYR A 67 -14.67 -19.23 -5.15
C TYR A 67 -14.98 -19.36 -6.63
N GLU A 68 -14.23 -20.21 -7.34
CA GLU A 68 -14.50 -20.53 -8.75
C GLU A 68 -15.87 -21.21 -8.92
N ASP A 69 -16.29 -22.05 -7.98
CA ASP A 69 -17.62 -22.67 -7.96
C ASP A 69 -18.75 -21.62 -7.82
N PHE A 70 -18.48 -20.49 -7.14
CA PHE A 70 -19.41 -19.35 -7.04
C PHE A 70 -19.31 -18.36 -8.22
N GLY A 71 -18.51 -18.68 -9.25
CA GLY A 71 -18.33 -17.89 -10.46
C GLY A 71 -17.27 -16.77 -10.34
N TRP A 72 -16.47 -16.75 -9.28
CA TRP A 72 -15.38 -15.78 -9.13
C TRP A 72 -14.12 -16.27 -9.83
N ASN A 73 -13.52 -15.39 -10.62
CA ASN A 73 -12.25 -15.64 -11.28
C ASN A 73 -11.12 -15.00 -10.48
N TYR A 74 -10.11 -15.79 -10.16
CA TYR A 74 -8.91 -15.30 -9.49
C TYR A 74 -8.02 -14.52 -10.45
N ILE A 75 -7.69 -13.27 -10.10
CA ILE A 75 -6.67 -12.50 -10.82
C ILE A 75 -5.34 -12.67 -10.11
N ASN A 76 -4.38 -13.26 -10.83
CA ASN A 76 -3.05 -13.45 -10.30
C ASN A 76 -2.40 -12.09 -10.01
N SER A 77 -2.04 -11.86 -8.75
CA SER A 77 -1.31 -10.68 -8.31
C SER A 77 -0.01 -11.09 -7.64
N SER A 78 1.07 -10.38 -7.96
CA SER A 78 2.37 -10.61 -7.33
C SER A 78 2.53 -9.85 -6.00
N TRP A 79 1.45 -9.34 -5.42
CA TRP A 79 1.54 -8.46 -4.26
C TRP A 79 1.89 -9.25 -2.99
N LEU A 80 2.96 -8.84 -2.31
CA LEU A 80 3.54 -9.51 -1.12
C LEU A 80 2.72 -9.35 0.17
N GLY A 81 1.41 -9.06 0.08
CA GLY A 81 0.59 -8.60 1.19
C GLY A 81 -0.60 -9.47 1.56
N GLY A 82 -0.75 -10.65 0.94
CA GLY A 82 -1.89 -11.55 1.21
C GLY A 82 -3.24 -11.07 0.66
N ILE A 83 -3.24 -10.05 -0.21
CA ILE A 83 -4.42 -9.55 -0.92
C ILE A 83 -4.71 -10.50 -2.09
N ARG A 84 -5.96 -10.94 -2.20
CA ARG A 84 -6.46 -11.79 -3.28
C ARG A 84 -7.52 -11.02 -4.06
N TYR A 85 -7.33 -10.98 -5.38
CA TYR A 85 -8.19 -10.22 -6.28
C TYR A 85 -9.16 -11.18 -6.95
N TRP A 86 -10.45 -10.95 -6.72
CA TRP A 86 -11.53 -11.80 -7.21
C TRP A 86 -12.44 -11.01 -8.12
N GLN A 87 -12.64 -11.49 -9.34
CA GLN A 87 -13.48 -10.82 -10.34
C GLN A 87 -14.61 -11.71 -10.83
N LYS A 88 -15.84 -11.20 -10.80
CA LYS A 88 -17.06 -11.89 -11.26
C LYS A 88 -17.86 -10.99 -12.21
N GLU A 89 -18.62 -11.61 -13.11
CA GLU A 89 -19.61 -10.89 -13.94
C GLU A 89 -20.76 -10.41 -13.04
N ASP A 90 -21.24 -9.18 -13.25
CA ASP A 90 -22.24 -8.55 -12.39
C ASP A 90 -23.58 -9.32 -12.43
N ASP A 91 -23.92 -9.98 -11.32
CA ASP A 91 -25.11 -10.85 -11.16
C ASP A 91 -25.95 -10.40 -9.95
N ASN A 92 -25.83 -9.14 -9.51
CA ASN A 92 -26.41 -8.61 -8.26
C ASN A 92 -25.98 -9.33 -6.95
N GLN A 93 -25.40 -10.52 -7.00
CA GLN A 93 -24.76 -11.25 -5.89
C GLN A 93 -23.24 -11.10 -5.97
N ASN A 94 -22.78 -9.90 -5.58
CA ASN A 94 -21.40 -9.45 -5.75
C ASN A 94 -20.63 -9.32 -4.42
N GLU A 95 -21.13 -9.95 -3.37
CA GLU A 95 -20.47 -9.96 -2.06
C GLU A 95 -19.60 -11.21 -1.95
N ILE A 96 -18.33 -10.99 -1.62
CA ILE A 96 -17.47 -12.04 -1.09
C ILE A 96 -17.60 -11.96 0.43
N PHE A 97 -17.90 -13.09 1.06
CA PHE A 97 -17.86 -13.22 2.51
C PHE A 97 -16.41 -13.16 2.98
N SER A 98 -15.85 -11.95 3.07
CA SER A 98 -14.61 -11.75 3.81
C SER A 98 -14.95 -11.80 5.29
N ASP A 99 -14.42 -12.79 6.00
CA ASP A 99 -14.60 -12.91 7.44
C ASP A 99 -14.08 -11.63 8.12
N ARG A 100 -14.89 -11.06 9.01
CA ARG A 100 -14.50 -9.90 9.81
C ARG A 100 -13.19 -10.13 10.56
N GLN A 101 -12.96 -11.38 10.98
CA GLN A 101 -11.73 -11.77 11.65
C GLN A 101 -10.51 -11.73 10.71
N SER A 102 -10.65 -12.08 9.43
CA SER A 102 -9.56 -11.99 8.45
C SER A 102 -9.18 -10.54 8.16
N THR A 103 -10.19 -9.67 8.04
CA THR A 103 -9.99 -8.22 7.86
C THR A 103 -9.31 -7.58 9.08
N SER A 104 -9.73 -7.94 10.29
CA SER A 104 -9.10 -7.48 11.54
C SER A 104 -7.64 -7.92 11.64
N ASN A 105 -7.36 -9.18 11.29
CA ASN A 105 -5.99 -9.71 11.25
C ASN A 105 -5.11 -9.00 10.22
N TYR A 106 -5.66 -8.60 9.08
CA TYR A 106 -4.95 -7.78 8.09
C TYR A 106 -4.52 -6.42 8.68
N TYR A 107 -5.43 -5.66 9.27
CA TYR A 107 -5.09 -4.36 9.87
C TYR A 107 -4.10 -4.49 11.02
N ARG A 108 -4.20 -5.55 11.83
CA ARG A 108 -3.21 -5.87 12.86
C ARG A 108 -1.80 -6.09 12.29
N ARG A 109 -1.67 -6.79 11.16
CA ARG A 109 -0.38 -6.97 10.47
C ARG A 109 0.14 -5.66 9.89
N LEU A 110 -0.73 -4.87 9.27
CA LEU A 110 -0.39 -3.55 8.73
C LEU A 110 0.13 -2.60 9.81
N MET A 111 -0.47 -2.64 11.01
CA MET A 111 0.04 -1.96 12.19
C MET A 111 1.45 -2.45 12.56
N GLY A 112 1.66 -3.77 12.63
CA GLY A 112 2.97 -4.35 12.93
C GLY A 112 4.06 -3.90 11.94
N TYR A 113 3.77 -3.96 10.63
CA TYR A 113 4.71 -3.49 9.59
C TYR A 113 4.96 -1.98 9.67
N SER A 114 3.91 -1.18 9.87
CA SER A 114 4.04 0.27 10.01
C SER A 114 4.89 0.64 11.23
N SER A 115 4.69 -0.04 12.37
CA SER A 115 5.50 0.16 13.56
C SER A 115 6.95 -0.27 13.37
N GLY A 116 7.19 -1.46 12.81
CA GLY A 116 8.54 -1.97 12.58
C GLY A 116 9.35 -1.07 11.65
N LEU A 117 8.77 -0.67 10.52
CA LEU A 117 9.40 0.27 9.59
C LEU A 117 9.54 1.67 10.21
N GLY A 118 8.52 2.15 10.93
CA GLY A 118 8.58 3.44 11.63
C GLY A 118 9.73 3.51 12.64
N ILE A 119 9.92 2.46 13.45
CA ILE A 119 11.04 2.38 14.40
C ILE A 119 12.38 2.32 13.67
N LEU A 120 12.49 1.52 12.60
CA LEU A 120 13.72 1.43 11.81
C LEU A 120 14.12 2.80 11.23
N PHE A 121 13.18 3.53 10.62
CA PHE A 121 13.44 4.86 10.08
C PHE A 121 13.72 5.89 11.18
N LEU A 122 13.12 5.75 12.35
CA LEU A 122 13.41 6.59 13.51
C LEU A 122 14.85 6.39 13.99
N LEU A 123 15.31 5.14 14.13
CA LEU A 123 16.69 4.82 14.50
C LEU A 123 17.69 5.33 13.45
N PHE A 124 17.36 5.14 12.16
CA PHE A 124 18.19 5.65 11.07
C PHE A 124 18.26 7.18 11.06
N SER A 125 17.12 7.85 11.27
CA SER A 125 17.07 9.31 11.43
C SER A 125 17.89 9.78 12.62
N TYR A 126 17.82 9.09 13.75
CA TYR A 126 18.61 9.42 14.94
C TYR A 126 20.11 9.27 14.67
N MET A 127 20.54 8.16 14.05
CA MET A 127 21.95 7.97 13.69
C MET A 127 22.46 9.06 12.74
N LEU A 128 21.67 9.48 11.76
CA LEU A 128 22.07 10.53 10.81
C LEU A 128 22.21 11.90 11.47
N TYR A 129 21.32 12.25 12.41
CA TYR A 129 21.32 13.57 13.05
C TYR A 129 22.20 13.68 14.29
N LYS A 130 22.62 12.56 14.87
CA LYS A 130 23.39 12.53 16.12
C LYS A 130 24.72 13.27 16.00
N ASP A 131 25.47 12.99 14.94
CA ASP A 131 26.86 13.47 14.80
C ASP A 131 26.96 14.69 13.87
N SER A 132 26.03 14.80 12.92
CA SER A 132 25.98 15.88 11.96
C SER A 132 24.55 16.37 11.85
N GLY A 133 24.29 17.66 12.14
CA GLY A 133 22.96 18.24 11.94
C GLY A 133 22.47 18.12 10.49
N LEU A 134 21.36 18.78 10.15
CA LEU A 134 20.78 18.74 8.80
C LEU A 134 21.77 19.16 7.68
N TYR A 135 22.67 20.11 7.98
CA TYR A 135 23.70 20.59 7.07
C TYR A 135 25.07 20.11 7.55
N LEU A 136 25.89 19.57 6.63
CA LEU A 136 27.25 19.11 6.94
C LEU A 136 28.29 20.21 6.90
N ALA A 137 28.02 21.32 6.21
CA ALA A 137 28.93 22.44 6.12
C ALA A 137 29.14 23.06 7.51
N GLU A 138 30.28 22.76 8.12
CA GLU A 138 30.72 23.37 9.37
C GLU A 138 30.80 24.89 9.18
N GLY A 139 30.16 25.65 10.08
CA GLY A 139 30.13 27.11 9.97
C GLY A 139 29.35 27.65 8.76
N LEU A 140 28.44 26.87 8.15
CA LEU A 140 27.56 27.37 7.08
C LEU A 140 26.90 28.70 7.48
N TRP A 141 26.40 28.75 8.71
CA TRP A 141 25.72 29.93 9.28
C TRP A 141 26.65 31.09 9.62
N SER A 142 27.97 30.87 9.64
CA SER A 142 28.98 31.92 9.86
C SER A 142 29.63 32.41 8.57
N MET A 143 29.28 31.84 7.41
CA MET A 143 29.74 32.34 6.11
C MET A 143 28.99 33.60 5.71
N GLU A 144 29.68 34.57 5.11
CA GLU A 144 29.07 35.81 4.63
C GLU A 144 29.04 35.89 3.09
N GLY A 145 28.06 36.64 2.57
CA GLY A 145 27.97 37.02 1.16
C GLY A 145 27.76 35.84 0.20
N ALA A 146 28.49 35.84 -0.92
CA ALA A 146 28.29 34.87 -2.00
C ALA A 146 28.72 33.43 -1.66
N LEU A 147 29.62 33.25 -0.67
CA LEU A 147 30.07 31.93 -0.23
C LEU A 147 28.97 31.20 0.52
N PHE A 148 28.21 31.91 1.36
CA PHE A 148 27.02 31.38 2.03
C PHE A 148 26.03 30.80 1.02
N TRP A 149 25.61 31.60 0.03
CA TRP A 149 24.58 31.17 -0.92
C TRP A 149 25.00 29.98 -1.77
N LYS A 150 26.28 29.90 -2.15
CA LYS A 150 26.83 28.74 -2.88
C LYS A 150 26.86 27.49 -2.01
N ALA A 151 27.39 27.58 -0.79
CA ALA A 151 27.45 26.46 0.13
C ALA A 151 26.05 25.98 0.55
N PHE A 152 25.13 26.90 0.81
CA PHE A 152 23.75 26.60 1.15
C PHE A 152 23.02 25.87 0.01
N LEU A 153 23.06 26.43 -1.22
CA LEU A 153 22.39 25.82 -2.37
C LEU A 153 22.99 24.46 -2.73
N PHE A 154 24.31 24.29 -2.56
CA PHE A 154 24.99 23.02 -2.78
C PHE A 154 24.61 21.96 -1.74
N GLU A 155 24.51 22.33 -0.45
CA GLU A 155 24.18 21.39 0.63
C GLU A 155 22.68 21.06 0.72
N THR A 156 21.80 21.96 0.27
CA THR A 156 20.34 21.80 0.41
C THR A 156 19.80 20.49 -0.17
N PRO A 157 20.19 20.02 -1.37
CA PRO A 157 19.75 18.72 -1.89
C PRO A 157 20.15 17.55 -1.00
N PHE A 158 21.34 17.59 -0.40
CA PHE A 158 21.82 16.55 0.51
C PHE A 158 21.13 16.62 1.87
N ALA A 159 20.86 17.82 2.38
CA ALA A 159 20.05 18.04 3.57
C ALA A 159 18.62 17.50 3.40
N LEU A 160 18.01 17.76 2.23
CA LEU A 160 16.69 17.21 1.88
C LEU A 160 16.71 15.67 1.81
N LEU A 161 17.73 15.09 1.18
CA LEU A 161 17.89 13.63 1.12
C LEU A 161 18.03 13.02 2.53
N ARG A 162 18.79 13.65 3.42
CA ARG A 162 18.93 13.24 4.84
C ARG A 162 17.65 13.42 5.64
N SER A 163 16.75 14.31 5.22
CA SER A 163 15.44 14.49 5.87
C SER A 163 14.41 13.43 5.52
N LEU A 164 14.62 12.66 4.43
CA LEU A 164 13.68 11.63 3.99
C LEU A 164 13.34 10.60 5.07
N PRO A 165 14.29 10.04 5.84
CA PRO A 165 13.97 9.08 6.90
C PRO A 165 13.01 9.66 7.95
N ALA A 166 13.20 10.91 8.36
CA ALA A 166 12.31 11.58 9.31
C ALA A 166 10.90 11.77 8.73
N LEU A 167 10.79 12.15 7.44
CA LEU A 167 9.51 12.23 6.75
C LEU A 167 8.83 10.85 6.65
N MET A 168 9.60 9.79 6.41
CA MET A 168 9.10 8.42 6.38
C MET A 168 8.53 7.99 7.75
N VAL A 169 9.12 8.42 8.87
CA VAL A 169 8.55 8.17 10.21
C VAL A 169 7.14 8.74 10.31
N VAL A 170 6.94 10.01 9.93
CA VAL A 170 5.61 10.66 9.97
C VAL A 170 4.60 9.91 9.08
N PHE A 171 5.04 9.47 7.90
CA PHE A 171 4.23 8.66 7.01
C PHE A 171 3.81 7.33 7.64
N TYR A 172 4.74 6.57 8.23
CA TYR A 172 4.43 5.29 8.89
C TYR A 172 3.59 5.46 10.16
N CYS A 173 3.79 6.52 10.94
CA CYS A 173 2.91 6.85 12.07
C CYS A 173 1.48 7.12 11.60
N SER A 174 1.32 7.87 10.49
CA SER A 174 0.02 8.14 9.90
C SER A 174 -0.65 6.87 9.37
N SER A 175 0.12 5.99 8.73
CA SER A 175 -0.33 4.66 8.28
C SER A 175 -0.79 3.79 9.46
N PHE A 176 0.01 3.74 10.53
CA PHE A 176 -0.32 3.01 11.75
C PHE A 176 -1.62 3.50 12.36
N TYR A 177 -1.79 4.82 12.50
CA TYR A 177 -3.00 5.41 13.08
C TYR A 177 -4.26 5.08 12.27
N LYS A 178 -4.18 5.14 10.92
CA LYS A 178 -5.29 4.75 10.04
C LYS A 178 -5.63 3.27 10.21
N ALA A 179 -4.63 2.39 10.24
CA ALA A 179 -4.80 0.96 10.44
C ALA A 179 -5.40 0.65 11.82
N TYR A 180 -4.93 1.32 12.88
CA TYR A 180 -5.44 1.18 14.23
C TYR A 180 -6.91 1.57 14.35
N ARG A 181 -7.31 2.69 13.75
CA ARG A 181 -8.70 3.14 13.74
C ARG A 181 -9.62 2.09 13.10
N LYS A 182 -9.23 1.54 11.95
CA LYS A 182 -9.99 0.49 11.26
C LYS A 182 -10.04 -0.79 12.07
N TYR A 183 -8.92 -1.19 12.69
CA TYR A 183 -8.86 -2.34 13.58
C TYR A 183 -9.77 -2.19 14.81
N SER A 184 -9.82 -1.02 15.45
CA SER A 184 -10.67 -0.81 16.64
C SER A 184 -12.16 -0.89 16.28
N MET A 185 -12.58 -0.26 15.17
CA MET A 185 -13.96 -0.35 14.68
C MET A 185 -14.39 -1.80 14.42
N LEU A 186 -13.48 -2.62 13.90
CA LEU A 186 -13.75 -4.03 13.63
C LEU A 186 -13.82 -4.88 14.90
N LYS A 187 -13.22 -4.44 16.02
CA LYS A 187 -13.23 -5.16 17.30
C LYS A 187 -14.43 -4.81 18.20
N GLU A 188 -15.05 -3.65 18.01
CA GLU A 188 -16.09 -3.11 18.90
C GLU A 188 -17.54 -3.52 18.55
N ASN A 189 -17.80 -4.11 17.39
CA ASN A 189 -19.09 -4.77 17.08
C ASN A 189 -18.93 -6.28 16.90
#